data_AF-A0A1B0C2F5-F1
#
_entry.id   AF-A0A1B0C2F5-F1
#
_cell.length_a   1.000
_cell.length_b   1.000
_cell.length_c   1.000
_cell.angle_alpha   90.00
_cell.angle_beta   90.00
_cell.angle_gamma   90.00
#
_symmetry.space_group_name_H-M   'P 1'
#
loop_
_entity.id
_entity.type
_entity.pdbx_description
1 polymer ?
#
loop_
_entity_poly.entity_id
_entity_poly.type
_entity_poly.pdbx_seq_one_letter_code
_entity_poly.pdbx_strand_id
1 'polypeptide(L)'
;MCYKVLSAKLVENLTFYEKSPQPNPSSLFGTVMILKACCANNPEYIGRLMLQFIRVLNRLTKEHIAMRNGNQMNSNSDGNHLSLDLFMLSLDMIKNRIIVMNVEVKKLLIGSIIVSIIEKSNDVKILKCIVKMLDDWVRVREQNPLVQIPSIRAKSALLLKLMQCVEKIFFDVVGLHTQFLEMINYIYPA
;
A
#
# COMPACT_ATOMS: atom_id res chain seq x y z
N MET A 1 -21.17 -19.24 13.81
CA MET A 1 -21.59 -19.45 12.40
C MET A 1 -21.48 -18.17 11.58
N CYS A 2 -22.00 -17.02 12.05
CA CYS A 2 -22.00 -15.74 11.31
C CYS A 2 -20.60 -15.24 10.88
N TYR A 3 -19.58 -15.29 11.76
CA TYR A 3 -18.22 -14.86 11.40
C TYR A 3 -17.57 -15.68 10.27
N LYS A 4 -17.85 -16.98 10.18
CA LYS A 4 -17.32 -17.83 9.10
C LYS A 4 -17.98 -17.48 7.77
N VAL A 5 -19.30 -17.31 7.77
CA VAL A 5 -20.06 -16.89 6.58
C VAL A 5 -19.62 -15.51 6.10
N LEU A 6 -19.46 -14.56 7.03
CA LEU A 6 -18.94 -13.23 6.72
C LEU A 6 -17.53 -13.29 6.11
N SER A 7 -16.62 -14.09 6.70
CA SER A 7 -15.27 -14.26 6.17
C SER A 7 -15.27 -14.86 4.76
N ALA A 8 -16.12 -15.86 4.50
CA ALA A 8 -16.26 -16.47 3.19
C ALA A 8 -16.77 -15.44 2.17
N LYS A 9 -17.75 -14.61 2.55
CA LYS A 9 -18.29 -13.58 1.67
C LYS A 9 -17.29 -12.47 1.37
N LEU A 10 -16.46 -12.08 2.35
CA LEU A 10 -15.37 -11.14 2.13
C LEU A 10 -14.32 -11.70 1.17
N VAL A 11 -13.91 -12.97 1.33
CA VAL A 11 -13.00 -13.64 0.38
C VAL A 11 -13.59 -13.62 -1.02
N GLU A 12 -14.85 -14.03 -1.17
CA GLU A 12 -15.54 -14.10 -2.45
C GLU A 12 -15.56 -12.73 -3.14
N ASN A 13 -15.96 -11.67 -2.43
CA ASN A 13 -16.02 -10.32 -2.98
C ASN A 13 -14.64 -9.77 -3.35
N LEU A 14 -13.62 -10.01 -2.51
CA LEU A 14 -12.24 -9.61 -2.80
C LEU A 14 -11.70 -10.35 -4.03
N THR A 15 -11.90 -11.67 -4.13
CA THR A 15 -11.50 -12.47 -5.29
C THR A 15 -12.27 -12.09 -6.55
N PHE A 16 -13.56 -11.75 -6.43
CA PHE A 16 -14.34 -11.22 -7.53
C PHE A 16 -13.77 -9.90 -8.03
N TYR A 17 -13.48 -8.96 -7.13
CA TYR A 17 -12.83 -7.72 -7.51
C TYR A 17 -11.44 -7.96 -8.11
N GLU A 18 -10.66 -8.92 -7.62
CA GLU A 18 -9.33 -9.23 -8.18
C GLU A 18 -9.41 -9.74 -9.61
N LYS A 19 -10.40 -10.59 -9.93
CA LYS A 19 -10.50 -11.30 -11.22
C LYS A 19 -11.38 -10.61 -12.26
N SER A 20 -12.29 -9.72 -11.85
CA SER A 20 -13.26 -9.12 -12.76
C SER A 20 -12.58 -8.32 -13.89
N PRO A 21 -12.93 -8.47 -15.18
CA PRO A 21 -12.35 -7.64 -16.23
C PRO A 21 -12.72 -6.15 -16.07
N GLN A 22 -13.90 -5.85 -15.52
CA GLN A 22 -14.37 -4.50 -15.20
C GLN A 22 -14.70 -4.40 -13.70
N PRO A 23 -13.75 -3.92 -12.88
CA PRO A 23 -13.94 -3.79 -11.45
C PRO A 23 -14.83 -2.58 -11.14
N ASN A 24 -15.71 -2.72 -10.17
CA ASN A 24 -16.53 -1.62 -9.66
C ASN A 24 -15.99 -1.16 -8.30
N PRO A 25 -15.36 0.03 -8.21
CA PRO A 25 -14.80 0.55 -6.96
C PRO A 25 -15.82 0.67 -5.84
N SER A 26 -17.08 0.98 -6.15
CA SER A 26 -18.16 1.12 -5.15
C SER A 26 -18.49 -0.19 -4.45
N SER A 27 -18.46 -1.30 -5.17
CA SER A 27 -18.68 -2.65 -4.60
C SER A 27 -17.52 -3.06 -3.68
N LEU A 28 -16.29 -2.76 -4.10
CA LEU A 28 -15.12 -3.00 -3.28
C LEU A 28 -15.11 -2.11 -2.03
N PHE A 29 -15.50 -0.85 -2.14
CA PHE A 29 -15.56 0.08 -1.01
C PHE A 29 -16.42 -0.48 0.13
N GLY A 30 -17.63 -0.96 -0.16
CA GLY A 30 -18.47 -1.61 0.85
C GLY A 30 -17.79 -2.83 1.50
N THR A 31 -17.14 -3.66 0.70
CA THR A 31 -16.39 -4.84 1.18
C THR A 31 -15.22 -4.44 2.10
N VAL A 32 -14.44 -3.43 1.72
CA VAL A 32 -13.31 -2.92 2.50
C VAL A 32 -13.78 -2.24 3.78
N MET A 33 -14.90 -1.52 3.76
CA MET A 33 -15.48 -0.90 4.96
C MET A 33 -15.93 -1.94 5.99
N ILE A 34 -16.56 -3.03 5.55
CA ILE A 34 -16.90 -4.16 6.43
C ILE A 34 -15.64 -4.81 6.99
N LEU A 35 -14.61 -5.00 6.15
CA LEU A 35 -13.33 -5.55 6.59
C LEU A 35 -12.66 -4.63 7.62
N LYS A 36 -12.66 -3.31 7.40
CA LYS A 36 -12.14 -2.31 8.34
C LYS A 36 -12.85 -2.39 9.69
N ALA A 37 -14.18 -2.49 9.68
CA ALA A 37 -14.96 -2.66 10.91
C ALA A 37 -14.59 -3.97 11.64
N CYS A 38 -14.38 -5.07 10.92
CA CYS A 38 -13.90 -6.31 11.52
C CYS A 38 -12.50 -6.14 12.14
N CYS A 39 -11.60 -5.40 11.49
CA CYS A 39 -10.24 -5.14 11.98
C CYS A 39 -10.22 -4.21 13.18
N ALA A 40 -11.18 -3.28 13.30
CA ALA A 40 -11.32 -2.42 14.47
C ALA A 40 -11.64 -3.22 15.74
N ASN A 41 -12.43 -4.29 15.60
CA ASN A 41 -12.75 -5.20 16.71
C ASN A 41 -11.67 -6.27 16.92
N ASN A 42 -11.04 -6.75 15.85
CA ASN A 42 -10.00 -7.76 15.89
C ASN A 42 -8.92 -7.47 14.83
N PRO A 43 -7.81 -6.81 15.21
CA PRO A 43 -6.75 -6.46 14.27
C PRO A 43 -6.16 -7.68 13.53
N GLU A 44 -6.13 -8.85 14.17
CA GLU A 44 -5.62 -10.09 13.59
C GLU A 44 -6.47 -10.66 12.46
N TYR A 45 -7.71 -10.16 12.30
CA TYR A 45 -8.64 -10.65 11.30
C TYR A 45 -8.11 -10.50 9.87
N ILE A 46 -7.46 -9.37 9.55
CA ILE A 46 -6.90 -9.14 8.21
C ILE A 46 -5.81 -10.17 7.87
N GLY A 47 -5.13 -10.74 8.87
CA GLY A 47 -4.14 -11.80 8.69
C GLY A 47 -4.70 -13.01 7.94
N ARG A 48 -5.97 -13.35 8.17
CA ARG A 48 -6.65 -14.48 7.52
C ARG A 48 -6.96 -14.25 6.04
N LEU A 49 -7.05 -12.98 5.63
CA LEU A 49 -7.42 -12.54 4.28
C LEU A 49 -6.26 -11.87 3.56
N MET A 50 -5.08 -11.85 4.18
CA MET A 50 -3.95 -11.00 3.83
C MET A 50 -3.47 -11.19 2.40
N LEU A 51 -3.39 -12.45 1.94
CA LEU A 51 -2.98 -12.75 0.57
C LEU A 51 -3.99 -12.27 -0.47
N GLN A 52 -5.30 -12.43 -0.20
CA GLN A 52 -6.33 -11.93 -1.12
C GLN A 52 -6.38 -10.40 -1.12
N PHE A 53 -6.25 -9.81 0.07
CA PHE A 53 -6.24 -8.37 0.22
C PHE A 53 -5.03 -7.73 -0.49
N ILE A 54 -3.84 -8.34 -0.41
CA ILE A 54 -2.67 -7.80 -1.11
C ILE A 54 -2.79 -7.90 -2.62
N ARG A 55 -3.47 -8.93 -3.14
CA ARG A 55 -3.73 -9.06 -4.58
C ARG A 55 -4.70 -8.00 -5.08
N VAL A 56 -5.75 -7.74 -4.31
CA VAL A 56 -6.67 -6.61 -4.58
C VAL A 56 -5.91 -5.28 -4.53
N LEU A 57 -5.04 -5.07 -3.55
CA LEU A 57 -4.21 -3.85 -3.48
C LEU A 57 -3.26 -3.72 -4.68
N ASN A 58 -2.65 -4.83 -5.13
CA ASN A 58 -1.81 -4.84 -6.31
C ASN A 58 -2.60 -4.45 -7.57
N ARG A 59 -3.85 -4.91 -7.66
CA ARG A 59 -4.75 -4.51 -8.74
C ARG A 59 -5.10 -3.02 -8.67
N LEU A 60 -5.51 -2.51 -7.52
CA LEU A 60 -5.78 -1.07 -7.32
C LEU A 60 -4.56 -0.21 -7.68
N THR A 61 -3.34 -0.70 -7.39
CA THR A 61 -2.09 -0.02 -7.78
C THR A 61 -1.97 0.10 -9.30
N LYS A 62 -2.25 -0.98 -10.03
CA LYS A 62 -2.21 -0.98 -11.51
C LYS A 62 -3.26 -0.05 -12.09
N GLU A 63 -4.47 -0.03 -11.52
CA GLU A 63 -5.56 0.87 -11.91
C GLU A 63 -5.19 2.33 -11.70
N HIS A 64 -4.66 2.68 -10.52
CA HIS A 64 -4.19 4.02 -10.20
C HIS A 64 -3.15 4.52 -11.22
N ILE A 65 -2.15 3.69 -11.52
CA ILE A 65 -1.10 4.03 -12.50
C ILE A 65 -1.70 4.17 -13.91
N ALA A 66 -2.60 3.28 -14.31
CA ALA A 66 -3.24 3.32 -15.63
C ALA A 66 -4.14 4.56 -15.81
N MET A 67 -4.91 4.93 -14.78
CA MET A 67 -5.76 6.13 -14.78
C MET A 67 -4.92 7.40 -14.89
N ARG A 68 -3.76 7.46 -14.22
CA ARG A 68 -2.93 8.67 -14.20
C ARG A 68 -2.06 8.85 -15.45
N ASN A 69 -1.69 7.77 -16.13
CA ASN A 69 -0.88 7.81 -17.35
C ASN A 69 -1.68 8.09 -18.64
N GLY A 70 -2.94 8.52 -18.53
CA GLY A 70 -3.74 8.98 -19.67
C GLY A 70 -4.44 7.88 -20.48
N ASN A 71 -4.42 6.62 -20.02
CA ASN A 71 -5.05 5.50 -20.74
C ASN A 71 -6.56 5.37 -20.50
N GLN A 72 -7.18 6.24 -19.70
CA GLN A 72 -8.64 6.31 -19.56
C GLN A 72 -9.10 7.77 -19.71
N MET A 73 -9.47 8.12 -20.94
CA MET A 73 -10.02 9.43 -21.33
C MET A 73 -11.44 9.70 -20.78
N ASN A 74 -12.06 8.73 -20.10
CA ASN A 74 -13.43 8.83 -19.60
C ASN A 74 -13.50 8.40 -18.13
N SER A 75 -13.36 9.34 -17.20
CA SER A 75 -13.65 9.06 -15.79
C SER A 75 -14.40 10.22 -15.18
N ASN A 76 -15.66 9.96 -14.81
CA ASN A 76 -16.41 10.77 -13.85
C ASN A 76 -15.49 11.13 -12.68
N SER A 77 -15.32 12.43 -12.41
CA SER A 77 -14.46 12.96 -11.34
C SER A 77 -14.68 12.25 -9.99
N ASP A 78 -15.92 11.90 -9.70
CA ASP A 78 -16.34 11.30 -8.43
C ASP A 78 -15.88 9.85 -8.28
N GLY A 79 -15.89 9.07 -9.37
CA GLY A 79 -15.41 7.68 -9.36
C GLY A 79 -13.88 7.60 -9.20
N ASN A 80 -13.17 8.60 -9.69
CA ASN A 80 -11.72 8.71 -9.55
C ASN A 80 -11.33 9.04 -8.09
N HIS A 81 -12.08 9.93 -7.44
CA HIS A 81 -11.88 10.27 -6.02
C HIS A 81 -12.11 9.06 -5.11
N LEU A 82 -13.20 8.32 -5.34
CA LEU A 82 -13.51 7.10 -4.57
C LEU A 82 -12.40 6.05 -4.72
N SER A 83 -11.86 5.87 -5.92
CA SER A 83 -10.80 4.89 -6.19
C SER A 83 -9.50 5.25 -5.44
N LEU A 84 -9.14 6.54 -5.39
CA LEU A 84 -8.00 7.04 -4.62
C LEU A 84 -8.21 6.86 -3.12
N ASP A 85 -9.37 7.21 -2.59
CA ASP A 85 -9.70 7.04 -1.16
C ASP A 85 -9.66 5.57 -0.75
N LEU A 86 -10.21 4.69 -1.60
CA LEU A 86 -10.18 3.25 -1.40
C LEU A 86 -8.76 2.70 -1.39
N PHE A 87 -7.90 3.21 -2.28
CA PHE A 87 -6.49 2.83 -2.34
C PHE A 87 -5.73 3.27 -1.10
N MET A 88 -5.88 4.53 -0.68
CA MET A 88 -5.27 5.05 0.54
C MET A 88 -5.75 4.30 1.79
N LEU A 89 -7.05 4.02 1.88
CA LEU A 89 -7.62 3.22 2.97
C LEU A 89 -7.01 1.81 2.98
N SER A 90 -6.87 1.18 1.81
CA SER A 90 -6.31 -0.16 1.71
C SER A 90 -4.84 -0.21 2.14
N LEU A 91 -4.05 0.81 1.80
CA LEU A 91 -2.67 0.95 2.30
C LEU A 91 -2.64 1.12 3.82
N ASP A 92 -3.51 1.97 4.37
CA ASP A 92 -3.57 2.25 5.81
C ASP A 92 -3.88 0.99 6.63
N MET A 93 -4.76 0.13 6.13
CA MET A 93 -5.11 -1.13 6.80
C MET A 93 -3.93 -2.12 6.90
N ILE A 94 -2.95 -2.04 6.00
CA ILE A 94 -1.83 -2.98 5.95
C ILE A 94 -0.52 -2.43 6.49
N LYS A 95 -0.37 -1.10 6.60
CA LYS A 95 0.92 -0.45 6.95
C LYS A 95 1.50 -0.96 8.27
N ASN A 96 0.64 -1.25 9.25
CA ASN A 96 1.04 -1.73 10.58
C ASN A 96 1.12 -3.27 10.68
N ARG A 97 0.86 -3.99 9.58
CA ARG A 97 0.75 -5.45 9.56
C ARG A 97 1.93 -6.12 8.86
N ILE A 98 2.91 -5.34 8.40
CA ILE A 98 4.06 -5.86 7.67
C ILE A 98 4.81 -6.94 8.44
N ILE A 99 4.95 -6.82 9.77
CA ILE A 99 5.71 -7.76 10.61
C ILE A 99 5.10 -9.17 10.53
N VAL A 100 3.77 -9.27 10.61
CA VAL A 100 3.02 -10.53 10.62
C VAL A 100 2.75 -11.11 9.22
N MET A 101 3.08 -10.38 8.15
CA MET A 101 2.94 -10.90 6.79
C MET A 101 3.93 -12.04 6.53
N ASN A 102 3.50 -13.03 5.74
CA ASN A 102 4.40 -14.06 5.23
C ASN A 102 5.37 -13.49 4.18
N VAL A 103 6.39 -14.27 3.82
CA VAL A 103 7.44 -13.83 2.88
C VAL A 103 6.88 -13.50 1.50
N GLU A 104 5.88 -14.24 1.03
CA GLU A 104 5.24 -14.02 -0.28
C GLU A 104 4.50 -12.67 -0.33
N VAL A 105 3.67 -12.40 0.67
CA VAL A 105 2.93 -11.12 0.78
C VAL A 105 3.90 -9.95 0.92
N LYS A 106 4.96 -10.11 1.73
CA LYS A 106 6.02 -9.10 1.86
C LYS A 106 6.69 -8.80 0.52
N LYS A 107 7.00 -9.82 -0.28
CA LYS A 107 7.58 -9.67 -1.62
C LYS A 107 6.63 -8.93 -2.57
N LEU A 108 5.34 -9.25 -2.55
CA LEU A 108 4.34 -8.55 -3.36
C LEU A 108 4.18 -7.08 -2.95
N LEU A 109 4.06 -6.82 -1.64
CA LEU A 109 3.90 -5.46 -1.13
C LEU A 109 5.13 -4.60 -1.44
N ILE A 110 6.31 -5.05 -1.06
CA ILE A 110 7.53 -4.26 -1.21
C ILE A 110 7.98 -4.24 -2.68
N GLY A 111 8.15 -5.42 -3.28
CA GLY A 111 8.79 -5.58 -4.57
C GLY A 111 7.91 -5.22 -5.78
N SER A 112 6.58 -5.35 -5.65
CA SER A 112 5.66 -5.00 -6.73
C SER A 112 4.92 -3.70 -6.44
N ILE A 113 4.18 -3.62 -5.33
CA ILE A 113 3.26 -2.50 -5.08
C ILE A 113 4.04 -1.21 -4.81
N ILE A 114 4.86 -1.19 -3.76
CA ILE A 114 5.57 0.01 -3.33
C ILE A 114 6.55 0.48 -4.41
N VAL A 115 7.34 -0.44 -4.95
CA VAL A 115 8.27 -0.14 -6.06
C VAL A 115 7.53 0.44 -7.26
N SER A 116 6.41 -0.16 -7.69
CA SER A 116 5.67 0.34 -8.85
C SER A 116 5.04 1.71 -8.59
N ILE A 117 4.62 2.03 -7.37
CA ILE A 117 4.09 3.35 -7.02
C ILE A 117 5.22 4.39 -7.08
N ILE A 118 6.36 4.10 -6.43
CA ILE A 118 7.50 5.01 -6.42
C ILE A 118 7.97 5.29 -7.85
N GLU A 119 8.03 4.29 -8.72
CA GLU A 119 8.54 4.48 -10.08
C GLU A 119 7.57 5.17 -11.05
N LYS A 120 6.26 4.99 -10.86
CA LYS A 120 5.27 5.32 -11.89
C LYS A 120 4.17 6.28 -11.44
N SER A 121 4.03 6.54 -10.14
CA SER A 121 2.97 7.40 -9.64
C SER A 121 3.41 8.86 -9.60
N ASN A 122 2.58 9.73 -10.17
CA ASN A 122 2.73 11.19 -10.07
C ASN A 122 1.72 11.81 -9.09
N ASP A 123 1.09 10.99 -8.24
CA ASP A 123 0.12 11.46 -7.23
C ASP A 123 0.83 11.79 -5.92
N VAL A 124 0.86 13.08 -5.58
CA VAL A 124 1.56 13.57 -4.38
C VAL A 124 0.96 13.02 -3.09
N LYS A 125 -0.36 12.79 -3.01
CA LYS A 125 -1.00 12.26 -1.79
C LYS A 125 -0.57 10.83 -1.54
N ILE A 126 -0.55 10.01 -2.59
CA ILE A 126 -0.11 8.61 -2.50
C ILE A 126 1.39 8.53 -2.21
N LEU A 127 2.22 9.33 -2.89
CA LEU A 127 3.66 9.38 -2.61
C LEU A 127 3.93 9.77 -1.14
N LYS A 128 3.23 10.77 -0.60
CA LYS A 128 3.30 11.12 0.84
C LYS A 128 2.89 9.95 1.75
N CYS A 129 1.83 9.24 1.40
CA CYS A 129 1.39 8.06 2.15
C CYS A 129 2.48 6.97 2.17
N ILE A 130 3.08 6.66 1.02
CA ILE A 130 4.16 5.66 0.91
C ILE A 130 5.41 6.10 1.65
N VAL A 131 5.86 7.35 1.52
CA VAL A 131 7.05 7.84 2.21
C VAL A 131 6.85 7.79 3.72
N LYS A 132 5.70 8.22 4.24
CA LYS A 132 5.37 8.10 5.66
C LYS A 132 5.38 6.65 6.14
N MET A 133 4.80 5.74 5.36
CA MET A 133 4.79 4.31 5.68
C MET A 133 6.22 3.72 5.72
N LEU A 134 7.08 4.10 4.77
CA LEU A 134 8.49 3.70 4.77
C LEU A 134 9.25 4.28 5.96
N ASP A 135 9.00 5.55 6.31
CA ASP A 135 9.61 6.21 7.47
C ASP A 135 9.26 5.47 8.77
N ASP A 136 7.98 5.15 8.97
CA ASP A 136 7.52 4.36 10.11
C ASP A 136 8.27 3.01 10.16
N TRP A 137 8.39 2.30 9.03
CA TRP A 137 9.09 1.00 8.98
C TRP A 137 10.61 1.10 9.19
N VAL A 138 11.22 2.22 8.79
CA VAL A 138 12.64 2.49 9.05
C VAL A 138 12.86 2.75 10.53
N ARG A 139 11.98 3.53 11.15
CA ARG A 139 12.06 3.96 12.56
C ARG A 139 11.67 2.87 13.56
N VAL A 140 10.89 1.87 13.14
CA VAL A 140 10.63 0.68 13.95
C VAL A 140 11.96 0.00 14.28
N ARG A 141 12.44 0.23 15.52
CA ARG A 141 13.58 -0.46 16.13
C ARG A 141 13.09 -1.79 16.66
N GLU A 142 13.27 -2.87 15.91
CA GLU A 142 13.07 -4.18 16.50
C GLU A 142 14.26 -4.54 17.38
N GLN A 143 13.95 -4.89 18.63
CA GLN A 143 14.92 -5.42 19.60
C GLN A 143 15.53 -6.77 19.15
N ASN A 144 15.01 -7.36 18.07
CA ASN A 144 15.42 -8.66 17.55
C ASN A 144 16.01 -8.54 16.13
N PRO A 145 17.33 -8.75 15.95
CA PRO A 145 18.00 -8.69 14.64
C PRO A 145 17.45 -9.65 13.59
N LEU A 146 16.75 -10.72 14.01
CA LEU A 146 16.17 -11.73 13.12
C LEU A 146 14.84 -11.32 12.49
N VAL A 147 14.20 -10.25 12.98
CA VAL A 147 12.88 -9.81 12.53
C VAL A 147 12.96 -8.61 11.58
N GLN A 148 14.16 -8.05 11.33
CA GLN A 148 14.39 -6.87 10.49
C GLN A 148 13.72 -6.99 9.11
N ILE A 149 12.48 -6.50 9.01
CA ILE A 149 11.68 -6.54 7.80
C ILE A 149 11.01 -5.18 7.62
N PRO A 150 11.31 -4.45 6.54
CA PRO A 150 12.20 -4.84 5.43
C PRO A 150 13.65 -5.01 5.87
N SER A 151 14.36 -5.98 5.31
CA SER A 151 15.79 -6.17 5.59
C SER A 151 16.58 -4.90 5.26
N ILE A 152 17.76 -4.72 5.86
CA ILE A 152 18.64 -3.58 5.56
C ILE A 152 18.82 -3.41 4.04
N ARG A 153 19.04 -4.52 3.31
CA ARG A 153 19.15 -4.50 1.84
C ARG A 153 17.88 -3.99 1.14
N ALA A 154 16.70 -4.41 1.60
CA ALA A 154 15.44 -3.93 1.05
C ALA A 154 15.20 -2.44 1.39
N LYS A 155 15.56 -2.00 2.60
CA LYS A 155 15.54 -0.58 3.00
C LYS A 155 16.45 0.25 2.09
N SER A 156 17.71 -0.16 1.89
CA SER A 156 18.65 0.53 1.00
C SER A 156 18.19 0.56 -0.47
N ALA A 157 17.60 -0.53 -0.98
CA ALA A 157 17.10 -0.58 -2.35
C ALA A 157 15.87 0.34 -2.56
N LEU A 158 14.98 0.41 -1.57
CA LEU A 158 13.84 1.33 -1.59
C LEU A 158 14.30 2.78 -1.49
N LEU A 159 15.28 3.09 -0.65
CA LEU A 159 15.86 4.43 -0.54
C LEU A 159 16.54 4.87 -1.83
N LEU A 160 17.26 3.97 -2.51
CA LEU A 160 17.87 4.26 -3.81
C LEU A 160 16.81 4.58 -4.87
N LYS A 161 15.73 3.80 -4.93
CA LYS A 161 14.60 4.08 -5.84
C LYS A 161 13.89 5.38 -5.47
N LEU A 162 13.75 5.66 -4.18
CA LEU A 162 13.16 6.90 -3.68
C LEU A 162 14.06 8.09 -4.07
N MET A 163 15.38 7.98 -3.99
CA MET A 163 16.34 8.98 -4.48
C MET A 163 16.20 9.25 -5.98
N GLN A 164 16.08 8.20 -6.80
CA GLN A 164 15.86 8.35 -8.25
C GLN A 164 14.51 9.00 -8.57
N CYS A 165 13.51 8.80 -7.72
CA CYS A 165 12.22 9.46 -7.79
C CYS A 165 12.31 10.94 -7.31
N VAL A 166 13.16 11.20 -6.31
CA VAL A 166 13.45 12.52 -5.74
C VAL A 166 13.97 13.49 -6.80
N GLU A 167 14.81 13.03 -7.71
CA GLU A 167 15.33 13.87 -8.79
C GLU A 167 14.27 14.30 -9.82
N LYS A 168 13.14 13.58 -9.94
CA LYS A 168 12.11 13.85 -10.97
C LYS A 168 10.84 14.53 -10.44
N ILE A 169 10.42 14.23 -9.21
CA ILE A 169 9.09 14.63 -8.68
C ILE A 169 9.21 15.49 -7.42
N PHE A 170 10.30 15.36 -6.65
CA PHE A 170 10.36 15.92 -5.29
C PHE A 170 10.90 17.34 -5.22
N PHE A 171 11.45 17.88 -6.31
CA PHE A 171 11.88 19.28 -6.37
C PHE A 171 10.72 20.25 -6.05
N ASP A 172 9.50 19.87 -6.39
CA ASP A 172 8.29 20.68 -6.18
C ASP A 172 7.63 20.48 -4.80
N VAL A 173 8.03 19.48 -4.02
CA VAL A 173 7.40 19.17 -2.72
C VAL A 173 8.45 19.11 -1.62
N VAL A 174 8.89 20.30 -1.20
CA VAL A 174 9.94 20.55 -0.19
C VAL A 174 9.86 19.60 1.03
N GLY A 175 8.68 19.37 1.58
CA GLY A 175 8.51 18.51 2.78
C GLY A 175 8.81 17.02 2.56
N LEU A 176 8.64 16.50 1.35
CA LEU A 176 8.95 15.11 1.02
C LEU A 176 10.48 14.90 0.91
N HIS A 177 11.20 15.89 0.38
CA HIS A 177 12.67 15.84 0.29
C HIS A 177 13.31 15.87 1.69
N THR A 178 12.82 16.75 2.58
CA THR A 178 13.27 16.79 3.99
C THR A 178 13.03 15.46 4.69
N GLN A 179 11.83 14.88 4.57
CA GLN A 179 11.50 13.61 5.20
C GLN A 179 12.39 12.45 4.69
N PHE A 180 12.75 12.46 3.41
CA PHE A 180 13.69 11.48 2.85
C PHE A 180 15.10 11.62 3.44
N LEU A 181 15.63 12.85 3.50
CA LEU A 181 16.95 13.12 4.07
C LEU A 181 17.02 12.74 5.55
N GLU A 182 15.97 13.02 6.32
CA GLU A 182 15.87 12.58 7.72
C GLU A 182 15.90 11.06 7.86
N MET A 183 15.24 10.34 6.95
CA MET A 183 15.25 8.87 6.94
C MET A 183 16.64 8.31 6.65
N ILE A 184 17.39 8.92 5.71
CA ILE A 184 18.79 8.56 5.44
C ILE A 184 19.64 8.79 6.69
N ASN A 185 19.55 9.99 7.28
CA ASN A 185 20.32 10.37 8.46
C ASN A 185 20.02 9.46 9.67
N TYR A 186 18.79 8.97 9.80
CA TYR A 186 18.42 8.02 10.83
C TYR A 186 19.08 6.64 10.65
N ILE A 187 19.26 6.19 9.40
CA ILE A 187 19.88 4.88 9.11
C ILE A 187 21.41 4.96 9.17
N TYR A 188 21.98 6.07 8.72
CA TYR A 188 23.41 6.34 8.70
C TYR A 188 23.71 7.60 9.51
N PRO A 189 23.58 7.55 10.85
CA PRO A 189 23.99 8.67 11.68
C PRO A 189 25.51 8.86 11.54
N ALA A 190 25.93 10.12 11.36
CA ALA A 190 27.34 10.50 11.30
C ALA A 190 28.09 10.15 12.59
#